data_AF-A0AAW6PXL6-F1
#
_entry.id   AF-A0AAW6PXL6-F1
#
_cell.length_a   1.000
_cell.length_b   1.000
_cell.length_c   1.000
_cell.angle_alpha   90.00
_cell.angle_beta   90.00
_cell.angle_gamma   90.00
#
_symmetry.space_group_name_H-M   'P 1'
#
loop_
_entity.id
_entity.type
_entity.pdbx_description
1 polymer ?
#
loop_
_entity_poly.entity_id
_entity_poly.type
_entity_poly.pdbx_seq_one_letter_code
_entity_poly.pdbx_strand_id
1 'polypeptide(L)'
;VMLRLSSTAPGMAFGNGIIKFLSSNLFARLAGYPAIAFSFFADSAKALRQHNNGNLTAASYTMAGGFTMAIGSAVALEAGLAVAGVTSVVPFAGWAAAALVLVGVAIIAGGLYLHAKAHEHLHSPIELWAARSVFGNRINDGEVHPDITLDYEQKLPAFGSLQTEVKAWHNEHYGPKLLSAEQALSLGLPKVDTKWHRNDHWSPPNWTAITHNEVPTPQPTVEFTVLLPGFVLGVSEWSGSLSTLHDDQGMHVFPAAPTGHMVGGGLVLHFENTLANQSHVSLHLSYSANQGLDEDN
;
A
#
# COMPACT_ATOMS: atom_id res chain seq x y z
N VAL A 1 28.72 53.14 15.75
CA VAL A 1 27.81 52.27 16.53
C VAL A 1 26.38 52.65 16.18
N MET A 2 25.67 51.80 15.45
CA MET A 2 24.26 52.01 15.13
C MET A 2 23.55 50.67 15.33
N LEU A 3 23.05 50.46 16.55
CA LEU A 3 22.20 49.33 16.90
C LEU A 3 20.85 49.53 16.21
N ARG A 4 20.65 48.88 15.05
CA ARG A 4 19.31 48.66 14.50
C ARG A 4 18.61 47.60 15.36
N LEU A 5 18.03 48.03 16.47
CA LEU A 5 16.95 47.30 17.14
C LEU A 5 15.68 47.47 16.29
N SER A 6 15.52 46.66 15.25
CA SER A 6 14.20 46.49 14.66
C SER A 6 13.34 45.72 15.67
N SER A 7 12.36 46.42 16.26
CA SER A 7 11.33 45.82 17.10
C SER A 7 10.47 44.89 16.23
N THR A 8 10.86 43.62 16.13
CA THR A 8 9.95 42.56 15.68
C THR A 8 8.87 42.38 16.74
N ALA A 9 7.59 42.47 16.35
CA ALA A 9 6.47 42.20 17.25
C ALA A 9 6.65 40.83 17.94
N PRO A 10 6.27 40.65 19.22
CA PRO A 10 6.56 39.44 19.99
C PRO A 10 6.15 38.12 19.31
N GLY A 11 5.02 38.11 18.58
CA GLY A 11 4.58 36.96 17.79
C GLY A 11 5.41 36.68 16.53
N MET A 12 5.99 37.71 15.90
CA MET A 12 6.90 37.59 14.75
C MET A 12 8.29 37.11 15.17
N ALA A 13 8.75 37.48 16.37
CA ALA A 13 10.00 36.95 16.93
C ALA A 13 9.90 35.45 17.20
N PHE A 14 8.75 34.99 17.70
CA PHE A 14 8.44 33.58 17.89
C PHE A 14 8.37 32.83 16.55
N GLY A 15 7.61 33.34 15.57
CA GLY A 15 7.50 32.74 14.23
C GLY A 15 8.85 32.66 13.50
N ASN A 16 9.63 33.75 13.52
CA ASN A 16 10.98 33.78 12.94
C ASN A 16 11.93 32.82 13.67
N GLY A 17 11.77 32.63 14.98
CA GLY A 17 12.51 31.65 15.77
C GLY A 17 12.24 30.21 15.35
N ILE A 18 10.96 29.85 15.14
CA ILE A 18 10.56 28.51 14.67
C ILE A 18 11.12 28.25 13.27
N ILE A 19 10.93 29.16 12.33
CA ILE A 19 11.43 28.98 10.95
C ILE A 19 12.96 28.82 10.96
N LYS A 20 13.67 29.62 11.75
CA LYS A 20 15.13 29.53 11.88
C LYS A 20 15.58 28.20 12.52
N PHE A 21 14.80 27.67 13.46
CA PHE A 21 15.06 26.35 14.05
C PHE A 21 14.83 25.23 13.03
N LEU A 22 13.70 25.24 12.33
CA LEU A 22 13.36 24.24 11.30
C LEU A 22 14.34 24.27 10.12
N SER A 23 14.87 25.44 9.76
CA SER A 23 15.88 25.58 8.70
C SER A 23 17.32 25.32 9.19
N SER A 24 17.50 24.92 10.45
CA SER A 24 18.84 24.76 11.03
C SER A 24 19.45 23.40 10.74
N ASN A 25 20.78 23.36 10.65
CA ASN A 25 21.52 22.11 10.52
C ASN A 25 21.31 21.17 11.72
N LEU A 26 21.06 21.73 12.91
CA LEU A 26 20.76 20.97 14.11
C LEU A 26 19.43 20.22 13.99
N PHE A 27 18.37 20.89 13.53
CA PHE A 27 17.08 20.26 13.30
C PHE A 27 17.17 19.15 12.25
N ALA A 28 17.85 19.41 11.13
CA ALA A 28 18.06 18.43 10.09
C ALA A 28 18.78 17.16 10.58
N ARG A 29 19.82 17.29 11.43
CA ARG A 29 20.46 16.13 12.07
C ARG A 29 19.56 15.43 13.07
N LEU A 30 18.83 16.19 13.88
CA LEU A 30 17.96 15.67 14.94
C LEU A 30 16.72 14.95 14.37
N ALA A 31 16.24 15.34 13.20
CA ALA A 31 15.21 14.59 12.48
C ALA A 31 15.80 13.46 11.61
N GLY A 32 16.90 13.75 10.91
CA GLY A 32 17.49 12.87 9.91
C GLY A 32 18.09 11.60 10.48
N TYR A 33 18.97 11.69 11.48
CA TYR A 33 19.63 10.49 12.03
C TYR A 33 18.65 9.52 12.71
N PRO A 34 17.67 9.98 13.52
CA PRO A 34 16.65 9.08 14.03
C PRO A 34 15.82 8.43 12.92
N ALA A 35 15.45 9.15 11.87
CA ALA A 35 14.72 8.57 10.75
C ALA A 35 15.54 7.45 10.06
N ILE A 36 16.83 7.66 9.84
CA ILE A 36 17.76 6.67 9.29
C ILE A 36 17.88 5.44 10.21
N ALA A 37 18.00 5.67 11.52
CA ALA A 37 18.09 4.59 12.49
C ALA A 37 16.80 3.75 12.56
N PHE A 38 15.64 4.41 12.56
CA PHE A 38 14.34 3.73 12.57
C PHE A 38 14.07 2.97 11.27
N SER A 39 14.43 3.52 10.10
CA SER A 39 14.29 2.80 8.84
C SER A 39 15.15 1.54 8.82
N PHE A 40 16.42 1.65 9.24
CA PHE A 40 17.33 0.50 9.32
C PHE A 40 16.85 -0.55 10.35
N PHE A 41 16.31 -0.12 11.48
CA PHE A 41 15.74 -1.03 12.47
C PHE A 41 14.52 -1.77 11.91
N ALA A 42 13.64 -1.08 11.18
CA ALA A 42 12.50 -1.68 10.50
C ALA A 42 12.95 -2.72 9.46
N ASP A 43 13.97 -2.42 8.66
CA ASP A 43 14.55 -3.36 7.70
C ASP A 43 15.20 -4.57 8.39
N SER A 44 15.88 -4.35 9.52
CA SER A 44 16.48 -5.42 10.32
C SER A 44 15.41 -6.35 10.90
N ALA A 45 14.31 -5.78 11.43
CA ALA A 45 13.17 -6.56 11.92
C ALA A 45 12.51 -7.34 10.78
N LYS A 46 12.35 -6.73 9.59
CA LYS A 46 11.83 -7.40 8.40
C LYS A 46 12.75 -8.54 7.94
N ALA A 47 14.06 -8.32 7.91
CA ALA A 47 15.04 -9.34 7.54
C ALA A 47 15.03 -10.51 8.51
N LEU A 48 14.97 -10.25 9.83
CA LEU A 48 14.86 -11.30 10.84
C LEU A 48 13.59 -12.13 10.66
N ARG A 49 12.46 -11.47 10.37
CA ARG A 49 11.21 -12.16 10.07
C ARG A 49 11.31 -13.03 8.81
N GLN A 50 11.88 -12.50 7.73
CA GLN A 50 12.11 -13.26 6.49
C GLN A 50 13.01 -14.47 6.69
N HIS A 51 14.06 -14.31 7.51
CA HIS A 51 14.94 -15.39 7.91
C HIS A 51 14.21 -16.46 8.72
N ASN A 52 13.43 -16.06 9.73
CA ASN A 52 12.68 -16.97 10.58
C ASN A 52 11.57 -17.73 9.83
N ASN A 53 11.15 -17.19 8.69
CA ASN A 53 10.16 -17.79 7.80
C ASN A 53 10.80 -18.52 6.61
N GLY A 54 12.08 -18.91 6.68
CA GLY A 54 12.69 -19.81 5.70
C GLY A 54 13.27 -19.17 4.44
N ASN A 55 13.30 -17.83 4.33
CA ASN A 55 13.87 -17.13 3.18
C ASN A 55 15.12 -16.32 3.54
N LEU A 56 16.26 -17.01 3.64
CA LEU A 56 17.57 -16.41 3.92
C LEU A 56 18.00 -15.42 2.82
N THR A 57 17.68 -15.69 1.56
CA THR A 57 18.09 -14.85 0.42
C THR A 57 17.37 -13.51 0.46
N ALA A 58 16.04 -13.50 0.64
CA ALA A 58 15.29 -12.26 0.80
C ALA A 58 15.71 -11.49 2.05
N ALA A 59 15.96 -12.18 3.17
CA ALA A 59 16.49 -11.56 4.39
C ALA A 59 17.83 -10.86 4.15
N SER A 60 18.74 -11.50 3.41
CA SER A 60 20.05 -10.96 3.07
C SER A 60 19.93 -9.71 2.20
N TYR A 61 19.06 -9.74 1.17
CA TYR A 61 18.81 -8.58 0.33
C TYR A 61 18.14 -7.42 1.09
N THR A 62 17.16 -7.70 1.95
CA THR A 62 16.52 -6.68 2.80
C THR A 62 17.53 -6.04 3.74
N MET A 63 18.38 -6.84 4.40
CA MET A 63 19.38 -6.33 5.33
C MET A 63 20.46 -5.50 4.62
N ALA A 64 20.97 -6.01 3.49
CA ALA A 64 21.94 -5.28 2.68
C ALA A 64 21.35 -4.00 2.09
N GLY A 65 20.08 -4.03 1.65
CA GLY A 65 19.32 -2.87 1.18
C GLY A 65 19.20 -1.80 2.27
N GLY A 66 18.74 -2.18 3.46
CA GLY A 66 18.60 -1.27 4.59
C GLY A 66 19.92 -0.67 5.05
N PHE A 67 21.00 -1.46 5.12
CA PHE A 67 22.34 -0.95 5.45
C PHE A 67 22.84 0.05 4.41
N THR A 68 22.68 -0.27 3.13
CA THR A 68 23.07 0.59 2.01
C THR A 68 22.27 1.90 2.03
N MET A 69 20.95 1.83 2.24
CA MET A 69 20.09 3.01 2.42
C MET A 69 20.54 3.87 3.60
N ALA A 70 20.89 3.26 4.74
CA ALA A 70 21.33 3.99 5.92
C ALA A 70 22.63 4.77 5.66
N ILE A 71 23.63 4.14 5.04
CA ILE A 71 24.88 4.80 4.66
C ILE A 71 24.62 5.92 3.65
N GLY A 72 23.88 5.63 2.57
CA GLY A 72 23.59 6.61 1.53
C GLY A 72 22.84 7.83 2.07
N SER A 73 21.90 7.60 2.99
CA SER A 73 21.14 8.65 3.66
C SER A 73 22.00 9.49 4.60
N ALA A 74 22.92 8.87 5.35
CA ALA A 74 23.86 9.60 6.21
C ALA A 74 24.83 10.48 5.38
N VAL A 75 25.34 9.94 4.28
CA VAL A 75 26.20 10.70 3.34
C VAL A 75 25.43 11.87 2.73
N ALA A 76 24.21 11.63 2.23
CA ALA A 76 23.38 12.68 1.64
C ALA A 76 23.00 13.76 2.67
N LEU A 77 22.69 13.37 3.91
CA LEU A 77 22.37 14.28 5.01
C LEU A 77 23.56 15.19 5.33
N GLU A 78 24.73 14.63 5.61
CA GLU A 78 25.92 15.42 5.98
C GLU A 78 26.42 16.28 4.81
N ALA A 79 26.38 15.77 3.58
CA ALA A 79 26.75 16.53 2.40
C ALA A 79 25.76 17.68 2.12
N GLY A 80 24.45 17.45 2.27
CA GLY A 80 23.43 18.48 2.12
C GLY A 80 23.58 19.61 3.13
N LEU A 81 23.95 19.28 4.38
CA LEU A 81 24.26 20.26 5.42
C LEU A 81 25.52 21.08 5.12
N ALA A 82 26.50 20.47 4.45
CA ALA A 82 27.72 21.16 4.02
C ALA A 82 27.46 22.18 2.90
N VAL A 83 26.53 21.89 1.98
CA VAL A 83 26.07 22.83 0.94
C VAL A 83 25.46 24.10 1.57
N ALA A 84 24.72 23.96 2.66
CA ALA A 84 24.04 25.09 3.32
C ALA A 84 24.97 26.02 4.13
N GLY A 85 26.16 25.55 4.54
CA GLY A 85 27.05 26.30 5.44
C GLY A 85 28.29 26.93 4.77
N VAL A 86 29.00 26.17 3.93
CA VAL A 86 30.38 26.53 3.50
C VAL A 86 30.42 27.23 2.13
N THR A 87 29.31 27.23 1.40
CA THR A 87 29.19 27.82 0.06
C THR A 87 29.19 29.34 0.03
N SER A 88 29.11 30.00 1.19
CA SER A 88 29.23 31.46 1.30
C SER A 88 30.67 31.97 1.14
N VAL A 89 31.69 31.11 1.23
CA VAL A 89 33.11 31.53 1.28
C VAL A 89 33.97 30.96 0.15
N VAL A 90 33.71 29.73 -0.34
CA VAL A 90 34.50 29.10 -1.42
C VAL A 90 33.60 28.41 -2.45
N PRO A 91 33.51 28.89 -3.71
CA PRO A 91 32.61 28.33 -4.73
C PRO A 91 32.80 26.83 -5.01
N PHE A 92 34.05 26.36 -5.00
CA PHE A 92 34.40 24.96 -5.26
C PHE A 92 33.94 23.99 -4.15
N ALA A 93 33.81 24.47 -2.91
CA ALA A 93 33.30 23.65 -1.80
C ALA A 93 31.83 23.26 -2.02
N GLY A 94 31.05 24.11 -2.69
CA GLY A 94 29.66 23.80 -3.06
C GLY A 94 29.54 22.68 -4.07
N TRP A 95 30.44 22.63 -5.06
CA TRP A 95 30.46 21.56 -6.06
C TRP A 95 30.89 20.23 -5.44
N ALA A 96 31.88 20.25 -4.54
CA ALA A 96 32.30 19.06 -3.81
C ALA A 96 31.16 18.52 -2.91
N ALA A 97 30.47 19.39 -2.18
CA ALA A 97 29.34 18.98 -1.34
C ALA A 97 28.16 18.46 -2.19
N ALA A 98 27.84 19.10 -3.32
CA ALA A 98 26.83 18.61 -4.26
C ALA A 98 27.20 17.23 -4.85
N ALA A 99 28.48 17.01 -5.20
CA ALA A 99 28.96 15.72 -5.66
C ALA A 99 28.77 14.63 -4.59
N LEU A 100 29.04 14.94 -3.32
CA LEU A 100 28.79 14.00 -2.22
C LEU A 100 27.30 13.71 -2.01
N VAL A 101 26.42 14.70 -2.18
CA VAL A 101 24.96 14.45 -2.18
C VAL A 101 24.59 13.47 -3.29
N LEU A 102 25.11 13.66 -4.51
CA LEU A 102 24.85 12.75 -5.63
C LEU A 102 25.39 11.33 -5.36
N VAL A 103 26.55 11.19 -4.73
CA VAL A 103 27.08 9.89 -4.30
C VAL A 103 26.14 9.25 -3.28
N GLY A 104 25.67 10.00 -2.27
CA GLY A 104 24.70 9.52 -1.30
C GLY A 104 23.40 9.01 -1.96
N VAL A 105 22.86 9.78 -2.93
CA VAL A 105 21.67 9.40 -3.71
C VAL A 105 21.92 8.14 -4.54
N ALA A 106 23.08 8.01 -5.18
CA ALA A 106 23.43 6.81 -5.94
C ALA A 106 23.51 5.56 -5.05
N ILE A 107 24.04 5.69 -3.83
CA ILE A 107 24.05 4.61 -2.84
C ILE A 107 22.62 4.23 -2.44
N ILE A 108 21.74 5.21 -2.17
CA ILE A 108 20.32 4.95 -1.86
C ILE A 108 19.63 4.20 -3.01
N ALA A 109 19.90 4.57 -4.27
CA ALA A 109 19.37 3.85 -5.43
C ALA A 109 19.84 2.39 -5.49
N GLY A 110 21.09 2.11 -5.12
CA GLY A 110 21.60 0.75 -4.94
C GLY A 110 20.85 -0.02 -3.83
N GLY A 111 20.54 0.64 -2.72
CA GLY A 111 19.72 0.07 -1.65
C GLY A 111 18.29 -0.27 -2.12
N LEU A 112 17.65 0.63 -2.87
CA LEU A 112 16.32 0.40 -3.49
C LEU A 112 16.33 -0.82 -4.41
N TYR A 113 17.39 -0.98 -5.21
CA TYR A 113 17.54 -2.15 -6.07
C TYR A 113 17.61 -3.46 -5.26
N LEU A 114 18.34 -3.48 -4.13
CA LEU A 114 18.39 -4.66 -3.26
C LEU A 114 17.03 -4.94 -2.62
N HIS A 115 16.27 -3.92 -2.21
CA HIS A 115 14.90 -4.11 -1.75
C HIS A 115 13.98 -4.63 -2.86
N ALA A 116 14.15 -4.20 -4.11
CA ALA A 116 13.42 -4.75 -5.24
C ALA A 116 13.75 -6.24 -5.44
N LYS A 117 15.02 -6.63 -5.32
CA LYS A 117 15.42 -8.05 -5.32
C LYS A 117 14.84 -8.85 -4.17
N ALA A 118 14.75 -8.29 -2.97
CA ALA A 118 14.04 -8.93 -1.87
C ALA A 118 12.53 -9.08 -2.15
N HIS A 119 11.93 -8.11 -2.84
CA HIS A 119 10.51 -8.12 -3.18
C HIS A 119 10.15 -9.15 -4.27
N GLU A 120 11.06 -9.43 -5.20
CA GLU A 120 10.89 -10.49 -6.21
C GLU A 120 10.70 -11.89 -5.60
N HIS A 121 11.08 -12.09 -4.33
CA HIS A 121 10.85 -13.35 -3.63
C HIS A 121 9.44 -13.50 -3.06
N LEU A 122 8.62 -12.44 -3.05
CA LEU A 122 7.24 -12.51 -2.57
C LEU A 122 6.39 -13.33 -3.53
N HIS A 123 5.71 -14.34 -3.00
CA HIS A 123 4.82 -15.14 -3.81
C HIS A 123 3.51 -14.42 -4.03
N SER A 124 3.10 -14.31 -5.29
CA SER A 124 1.68 -14.14 -5.61
C SER A 124 0.90 -15.36 -5.10
N PRO A 125 -0.40 -15.23 -4.85
CA PRO A 125 -1.19 -16.35 -4.35
C PRO A 125 -1.13 -17.63 -5.23
N ILE A 126 -1.03 -17.47 -6.56
CA ILE A 126 -0.85 -18.60 -7.48
C ILE A 126 0.56 -19.21 -7.41
N GLU A 127 1.60 -18.41 -7.20
CA GLU A 127 2.96 -18.92 -6.97
C GLU A 127 3.07 -19.65 -5.64
N LEU A 128 2.36 -19.17 -4.62
CA LEU A 128 2.28 -19.83 -3.32
C LEU A 128 1.58 -21.18 -3.45
N TRP A 129 0.47 -21.25 -4.21
CA TRP A 129 -0.17 -22.51 -4.56
C TRP A 129 0.81 -23.43 -5.30
N ALA A 130 1.49 -22.93 -6.33
CA ALA A 130 2.40 -23.71 -7.15
C ALA A 130 3.59 -24.24 -6.33
N ALA A 131 4.14 -23.45 -5.40
CA ALA A 131 5.21 -23.84 -4.50
C ALA A 131 4.80 -24.98 -3.55
N ARG A 132 3.50 -25.09 -3.22
CA ARG A 132 2.93 -26.11 -2.33
C ARG A 132 2.43 -27.36 -3.04
N SER A 133 2.29 -27.30 -4.36
CA SER A 133 1.87 -28.44 -5.20
C SER A 133 2.80 -29.65 -5.03
N VAL A 134 2.35 -30.84 -5.47
CA VAL A 134 3.20 -32.05 -5.48
C VAL A 134 4.52 -31.84 -6.25
N PHE A 135 4.53 -30.95 -7.25
CA PHE A 135 5.72 -30.62 -8.05
C PHE A 135 6.44 -29.35 -7.55
N GLY A 136 5.93 -28.71 -6.50
CA GLY A 136 6.44 -27.46 -5.97
C GLY A 136 7.73 -27.62 -5.17
N ASN A 137 8.51 -26.54 -5.10
CA ASN A 137 9.78 -26.50 -4.36
C ASN A 137 9.60 -26.36 -2.83
N ARG A 138 8.38 -26.06 -2.37
CA ARG A 138 8.01 -25.81 -0.96
C ARG A 138 8.79 -24.69 -0.28
N ILE A 139 9.47 -23.84 -1.04
CA ILE A 139 10.22 -22.71 -0.48
C ILE A 139 9.21 -21.64 -0.07
N ASN A 140 9.35 -21.06 1.12
CA ASN A 140 8.52 -19.93 1.53
C ASN A 140 9.11 -18.61 1.04
N ASP A 141 8.27 -17.60 0.86
CA ASP A 141 8.67 -16.26 0.45
C ASP A 141 9.30 -15.42 1.57
N GLY A 142 9.25 -15.92 2.81
CA GLY A 142 9.73 -15.21 4.00
C GLY A 142 8.64 -14.40 4.71
N GLU A 143 7.41 -14.43 4.21
CA GLU A 143 6.28 -13.80 4.85
C GLU A 143 5.54 -14.77 5.79
N VAL A 144 4.74 -14.20 6.69
CA VAL A 144 3.86 -14.96 7.57
C VAL A 144 2.49 -15.02 6.92
N HIS A 145 2.00 -16.22 6.69
CA HIS A 145 0.67 -16.48 6.15
C HIS A 145 -0.22 -17.04 7.27
N PRO A 146 -1.29 -16.35 7.71
CA PRO A 146 -2.08 -16.73 8.88
C PRO A 146 -2.60 -18.18 8.84
N ASP A 147 -2.97 -18.65 7.65
CA ASP A 147 -3.59 -19.96 7.44
C ASP A 147 -2.57 -21.06 7.08
N ILE A 148 -1.27 -20.76 7.14
CA ILE A 148 -0.20 -21.67 6.73
C ILE A 148 0.86 -21.76 7.82
N THR A 149 0.94 -22.93 8.45
CA THR A 149 2.03 -23.26 9.37
C THR A 149 3.18 -23.89 8.61
N LEU A 150 4.37 -23.31 8.75
CA LEU A 150 5.59 -23.86 8.17
C LEU A 150 5.99 -25.15 8.89
N ASP A 151 6.70 -26.03 8.16
CA ASP A 151 7.27 -27.23 8.77
C ASP A 151 8.52 -26.92 9.62
N TYR A 152 9.10 -27.96 10.22
CA TYR A 152 10.30 -27.82 11.07
C TYR A 152 11.53 -27.31 10.32
N GLU A 153 11.54 -27.38 8.97
CA GLU A 153 12.58 -26.83 8.11
C GLU A 153 12.22 -25.44 7.55
N GLN A 154 11.15 -24.82 8.09
CA GLN A 154 10.60 -23.54 7.61
C GLN A 154 10.12 -23.57 6.15
N LYS A 155 9.76 -24.75 5.64
CA LYS A 155 9.20 -24.92 4.30
C LYS A 155 7.68 -24.89 4.35
N LEU A 156 7.10 -24.58 3.19
CA LEU A 156 5.66 -24.61 3.01
C LEU A 156 5.14 -26.06 3.14
N PRO A 157 4.00 -26.26 3.81
CA PRO A 157 3.37 -27.56 3.91
C PRO A 157 2.77 -27.97 2.56
N ALA A 158 3.00 -29.22 2.18
CA ALA A 158 2.36 -29.81 1.00
C ALA A 158 0.85 -29.96 1.23
N PHE A 159 0.10 -30.02 0.13
CA PHE A 159 -1.32 -30.38 0.20
C PHE A 159 -1.51 -31.83 0.69
N GLY A 160 -2.53 -32.06 1.51
CA GLY A 160 -2.80 -33.37 2.10
C GLY A 160 -3.33 -34.38 1.08
N SER A 161 -3.95 -33.91 0.00
CA SER A 161 -4.43 -34.75 -1.10
C SER A 161 -4.49 -33.96 -2.41
N LEU A 162 -4.53 -34.67 -3.55
CA LEU A 162 -4.72 -34.07 -4.87
C LEU A 162 -6.03 -33.26 -4.94
N GLN A 163 -7.10 -33.73 -4.30
CA GLN A 163 -8.37 -33.00 -4.25
C GLN A 163 -8.22 -31.64 -3.57
N THR A 164 -7.48 -31.56 -2.45
CA THR A 164 -7.23 -30.30 -1.75
C THR A 164 -6.38 -29.33 -2.58
N GLU A 165 -5.40 -29.85 -3.31
CA GLU A 165 -4.56 -29.06 -4.21
C GLU A 165 -5.39 -28.47 -5.37
N VAL A 166 -6.23 -29.28 -5.99
CA VAL A 166 -7.06 -28.88 -7.13
C VAL A 166 -8.17 -27.90 -6.68
N LYS A 167 -8.74 -28.09 -5.49
CA LYS A 167 -9.67 -27.13 -4.88
C LYS A 167 -8.99 -25.79 -4.57
N ALA A 168 -7.77 -25.81 -4.02
CA ALA A 168 -7.01 -24.61 -3.76
C ALA A 168 -6.65 -23.87 -5.06
N TRP A 169 -6.26 -24.60 -6.10
CA TRP A 169 -6.03 -24.04 -7.44
C TRP A 169 -7.28 -23.35 -7.99
N HIS A 170 -8.41 -24.04 -7.93
CA HIS A 170 -9.69 -23.52 -8.43
C HIS A 170 -10.09 -22.23 -7.70
N ASN A 171 -9.96 -22.21 -6.38
CA ASN A 171 -10.28 -21.03 -5.57
C ASN A 171 -9.38 -19.84 -5.90
N GLU A 172 -8.08 -20.07 -6.14
CA GLU A 172 -7.17 -18.98 -6.51
C GLU A 172 -7.39 -18.48 -7.94
N HIS A 173 -7.70 -19.40 -8.86
CA HIS A 173 -7.86 -19.08 -10.27
C HIS A 173 -9.21 -18.40 -10.56
N TYR A 174 -10.29 -18.95 -10.00
CA TYR A 174 -11.67 -18.50 -10.23
C TYR A 174 -12.25 -17.68 -9.07
N GLY A 175 -11.52 -17.49 -7.97
CA GLY A 175 -11.99 -16.66 -6.86
C GLY A 175 -12.27 -15.22 -7.29
N PRO A 176 -13.26 -14.53 -6.66
CA PRO A 176 -13.50 -13.12 -6.90
C PRO A 176 -12.28 -12.25 -6.59
N LYS A 177 -11.93 -11.33 -7.49
CA LYS A 177 -10.76 -10.44 -7.34
C LYS A 177 -11.20 -8.99 -7.32
N LEU A 178 -10.81 -8.26 -6.28
CA LEU A 178 -11.01 -6.81 -6.24
C LEU A 178 -10.09 -6.15 -7.28
N LEU A 179 -10.66 -5.22 -8.05
CA LEU A 179 -9.93 -4.48 -9.06
C LEU A 179 -9.59 -3.07 -8.56
N SER A 180 -8.35 -2.67 -8.79
CA SER A 180 -7.95 -1.26 -8.72
C SER A 180 -8.37 -0.51 -10.00
N ALA A 181 -8.44 0.83 -9.94
CA ALA A 181 -8.66 1.65 -11.13
C ALA A 181 -7.72 1.34 -12.31
N GLU A 182 -6.45 1.02 -12.04
CA GLU A 182 -5.48 0.69 -13.09
C GLU A 182 -5.81 -0.64 -13.77
N GLN A 183 -6.24 -1.63 -12.99
CA GLN A 183 -6.66 -2.94 -13.49
C GLN A 183 -8.01 -2.86 -14.22
N ALA A 184 -8.96 -2.05 -13.73
CA ALA A 184 -10.21 -1.81 -14.42
C ALA A 184 -9.97 -1.12 -15.78
N LEU A 185 -9.04 -0.16 -15.82
CA LEU A 185 -8.66 0.53 -17.05
C LEU A 185 -7.99 -0.41 -18.06
N SER A 186 -7.13 -1.32 -17.62
CA SER A 186 -6.51 -2.33 -18.51
C SER A 186 -7.53 -3.31 -19.09
N LEU A 187 -8.66 -3.51 -18.40
CA LEU A 187 -9.82 -4.28 -18.89
C LEU A 187 -10.78 -3.46 -19.76
N GLY A 188 -10.48 -2.18 -20.03
CA GLY A 188 -11.28 -1.30 -20.88
C GLY A 188 -12.45 -0.61 -20.15
N LEU A 189 -12.46 -0.61 -18.81
CA LEU A 189 -13.49 0.04 -17.99
C LEU A 189 -12.96 1.35 -17.38
N PRO A 190 -13.25 2.51 -18.02
CA PRO A 190 -12.85 3.80 -17.46
C PRO A 190 -13.76 4.21 -16.30
N LYS A 191 -13.19 4.88 -15.29
CA LYS A 191 -13.91 5.48 -14.14
C LYS A 191 -14.56 4.49 -13.16
N VAL A 192 -13.95 3.32 -13.01
CA VAL A 192 -14.39 2.30 -12.06
C VAL A 192 -13.22 2.01 -11.13
N ASP A 193 -13.45 2.06 -9.81
CA ASP A 193 -12.41 1.83 -8.80
C ASP A 193 -12.97 1.07 -7.59
N THR A 194 -12.10 0.69 -6.66
CA THR A 194 -12.48 0.21 -5.33
C THR A 194 -11.97 1.21 -4.31
N LYS A 195 -12.75 2.26 -4.05
CA LYS A 195 -12.38 3.34 -3.12
C LYS A 195 -13.57 3.94 -2.40
N TRP A 196 -13.25 4.53 -1.26
CA TRP A 196 -14.13 5.41 -0.54
C TRP A 196 -13.92 6.85 -1.03
N HIS A 197 -14.86 7.37 -1.82
CA HIS A 197 -14.83 8.75 -2.27
C HIS A 197 -15.43 9.64 -1.20
N ARG A 198 -14.58 10.43 -0.55
CA ARG A 198 -15.04 11.58 0.23
C ARG A 198 -15.37 12.69 -0.75
N ASN A 199 -16.64 13.06 -0.83
CA ASN A 199 -17.11 14.16 -1.68
C ASN A 199 -16.76 15.54 -1.08
N ASP A 200 -15.51 15.70 -0.62
CA ASP A 200 -14.98 16.90 0.05
C ASP A 200 -14.57 18.00 -0.95
N HIS A 201 -15.11 17.97 -2.17
CA HIS A 201 -14.82 18.98 -3.18
C HIS A 201 -15.38 20.33 -2.71
N TRP A 202 -14.51 21.34 -2.60
CA TRP A 202 -14.91 22.71 -2.32
C TRP A 202 -15.81 23.22 -3.44
N SER A 203 -17.13 23.23 -3.20
CA SER A 203 -18.09 23.83 -4.13
C SER A 203 -18.22 25.33 -3.86
N PRO A 204 -18.41 26.18 -4.88
CA PRO A 204 -18.68 27.59 -4.68
C PRO A 204 -19.89 27.79 -3.76
N PRO A 205 -19.86 28.75 -2.82
CA PRO A 205 -20.94 28.94 -1.87
C PRO A 205 -22.26 29.24 -2.59
N ASN A 206 -23.25 28.37 -2.37
CA ASN A 206 -24.62 28.62 -2.82
C ASN A 206 -25.31 29.53 -1.80
N TRP A 207 -25.19 30.85 -1.99
CA TRP A 207 -25.75 31.85 -1.09
C TRP A 207 -27.26 31.72 -0.88
N THR A 208 -28.02 31.26 -1.89
CA THR A 208 -29.46 31.04 -1.76
C THR A 208 -29.81 29.85 -0.86
N ALA A 209 -28.99 28.80 -0.85
CA ALA A 209 -29.17 27.66 0.06
C ALA A 209 -28.73 28.01 1.49
N ILE A 210 -27.68 28.82 1.64
CA ILE A 210 -27.17 29.29 2.94
C ILE A 210 -28.20 30.17 3.66
N THR A 211 -28.88 31.07 2.95
CA THR A 211 -29.91 31.94 3.55
C THR A 211 -31.17 31.19 3.99
N HIS A 212 -31.42 30.01 3.42
CA HIS A 212 -32.56 29.14 3.77
C HIS A 212 -32.14 27.94 4.63
N ASN A 213 -30.88 27.86 5.05
CA ASN A 213 -30.32 26.76 5.84
C ASN A 213 -30.42 25.37 5.16
N GLU A 214 -30.47 25.35 3.82
CA GLU A 214 -30.60 24.16 2.97
C GLU A 214 -29.25 23.76 2.38
N VAL A 215 -28.17 23.80 3.16
CA VAL A 215 -26.83 23.41 2.67
C VAL A 215 -26.79 21.89 2.50
N PRO A 216 -26.68 21.34 1.27
CA PRO A 216 -26.56 19.91 1.07
C PRO A 216 -25.24 19.43 1.65
N THR A 217 -25.27 18.49 2.59
CA THR A 217 -24.05 17.83 3.06
C THR A 217 -23.62 16.82 2.00
N PRO A 218 -22.39 16.91 1.47
CA PRO A 218 -21.90 15.93 0.51
C PRO A 218 -21.84 14.56 1.18
N GLN A 219 -22.56 13.59 0.63
CA GLN A 219 -22.55 12.22 1.13
C GLN A 219 -21.37 11.47 0.51
N PRO A 220 -20.58 10.72 1.29
CA PRO A 220 -19.52 9.90 0.73
C PRO A 220 -20.10 8.77 -0.14
N THR A 221 -19.35 8.40 -1.17
CA THR A 221 -19.70 7.33 -2.11
C THR A 221 -18.69 6.20 -1.96
N VAL A 222 -19.18 4.97 -1.80
CA VAL A 222 -18.35 3.78 -1.71
C VAL A 222 -18.48 3.00 -2.99
N GLU A 223 -17.35 2.72 -3.61
CA GLU A 223 -17.26 1.91 -4.83
C GLU A 223 -16.54 0.60 -4.52
N PHE A 224 -17.14 -0.52 -4.93
CA PHE A 224 -16.49 -1.82 -4.99
C PHE A 224 -16.51 -2.33 -6.42
N THR A 225 -15.33 -2.66 -6.95
CA THR A 225 -15.20 -3.27 -8.27
C THR A 225 -14.60 -4.65 -8.13
N VAL A 226 -15.37 -5.67 -8.52
CA VAL A 226 -14.97 -7.07 -8.40
C VAL A 226 -14.99 -7.75 -9.75
N LEU A 227 -13.90 -8.41 -10.12
CA LEU A 227 -13.84 -9.36 -11.22
C LEU A 227 -14.26 -10.75 -10.74
N LEU A 228 -15.15 -11.38 -11.49
CA LEU A 228 -15.49 -12.80 -11.41
C LEU A 228 -14.83 -13.51 -12.60
N PRO A 229 -13.63 -14.11 -12.40
CA PRO A 229 -12.89 -14.75 -13.48
C PRO A 229 -13.63 -15.96 -14.03
N GLY A 230 -13.63 -16.14 -15.35
CA GLY A 230 -14.25 -17.31 -15.99
C GLY A 230 -15.77 -17.37 -15.93
N PHE A 231 -16.43 -16.25 -15.59
CA PHE A 231 -17.89 -16.15 -15.60
C PHE A 231 -18.47 -16.39 -17.01
N VAL A 232 -19.41 -17.33 -17.10
CA VAL A 232 -20.16 -17.63 -18.33
C VAL A 232 -21.64 -17.40 -18.11
N LEU A 233 -22.25 -16.56 -18.94
CA LEU A 233 -23.68 -16.27 -18.90
C LEU A 233 -24.50 -17.56 -19.07
N GLY A 234 -25.45 -17.77 -18.17
CA GLY A 234 -26.36 -18.93 -18.20
C GLY A 234 -25.80 -20.21 -17.58
N VAL A 235 -24.57 -20.19 -17.06
CA VAL A 235 -23.97 -21.35 -16.39
C VAL A 235 -23.36 -20.99 -15.03
N SER A 236 -22.63 -19.89 -14.96
CA SER A 236 -22.07 -19.41 -13.69
C SER A 236 -23.13 -18.69 -12.86
N GLU A 237 -23.06 -18.86 -11.54
CA GLU A 237 -23.96 -18.23 -10.59
C GLU A 237 -23.19 -17.30 -9.66
N TRP A 238 -23.78 -16.14 -9.36
CA TRP A 238 -23.26 -15.26 -8.33
C TRP A 238 -24.42 -14.63 -7.55
N SER A 239 -24.17 -14.33 -6.27
CA SER A 239 -25.05 -13.51 -5.45
C SER A 239 -24.22 -12.56 -4.60
N GLY A 240 -24.74 -11.35 -4.38
CA GLY A 240 -24.01 -10.31 -3.65
C GLY A 240 -24.93 -9.52 -2.72
N SER A 241 -24.44 -9.18 -1.54
CA SER A 241 -25.11 -8.28 -0.61
C SER A 241 -24.13 -7.28 -0.02
N LEU A 242 -24.58 -6.05 0.16
CA LEU A 242 -23.83 -5.03 0.88
C LEU A 242 -24.36 -4.98 2.32
N SER A 243 -23.45 -5.02 3.28
CA SER A 243 -23.77 -4.87 4.69
C SER A 243 -22.99 -3.72 5.30
N THR A 244 -23.55 -3.12 6.32
CA THR A 244 -22.89 -2.10 7.12
C THR A 244 -23.17 -2.35 8.59
N LEU A 245 -22.22 -1.99 9.45
CA LEU A 245 -22.27 -2.24 10.87
C LEU A 245 -22.59 -0.92 11.57
N HIS A 246 -23.73 -0.84 12.24
CA HIS A 246 -24.08 0.32 13.07
C HIS A 246 -23.42 0.21 14.45
N ASP A 247 -23.12 1.35 15.08
CA ASP A 247 -22.50 1.41 16.42
C ASP A 247 -23.31 0.63 17.49
N ASP A 248 -24.62 0.44 17.28
CA ASP A 248 -25.52 -0.34 18.16
C ASP A 248 -25.59 -1.86 17.85
N GLN A 249 -24.54 -2.45 17.25
CA GLN A 249 -24.42 -3.88 16.92
C GLN A 249 -25.42 -4.43 15.88
N GLY A 250 -26.29 -3.60 15.30
CA GLY A 250 -27.20 -3.98 14.22
C GLY A 250 -26.49 -4.02 12.86
N MET A 251 -26.54 -5.17 12.17
CA MET A 251 -26.10 -5.29 10.78
C MET A 251 -27.26 -4.90 9.86
N HIS A 252 -27.07 -3.87 9.04
CA HIS A 252 -28.03 -3.53 8.01
C HIS A 252 -27.57 -4.08 6.66
N VAL A 253 -28.38 -4.96 6.06
CA VAL A 253 -28.13 -5.52 4.73
C VAL A 253 -28.98 -4.76 3.72
N PHE A 254 -28.35 -4.25 2.67
CA PHE A 254 -29.04 -3.57 1.58
C PHE A 254 -28.86 -4.38 0.27
N PRO A 255 -29.92 -4.50 -0.55
CA PRO A 255 -29.80 -5.09 -1.87
C PRO A 255 -28.88 -4.23 -2.72
N ALA A 256 -27.79 -4.82 -3.19
CA ALA A 256 -26.83 -4.17 -4.04
C ALA A 256 -27.23 -4.43 -5.50
N ALA A 257 -27.44 -3.38 -6.28
CA ALA A 257 -27.70 -3.48 -7.71
C ALA A 257 -26.42 -3.14 -8.48
N PRO A 258 -25.51 -4.11 -8.70
CA PRO A 258 -24.27 -3.83 -9.41
C PRO A 258 -24.54 -3.54 -10.88
N THR A 259 -23.68 -2.70 -11.45
CA THR A 259 -23.53 -2.60 -12.90
C THR A 259 -22.57 -3.70 -13.35
N GLY A 260 -23.07 -4.63 -14.17
CA GLY A 260 -22.28 -5.73 -14.71
C GLY A 260 -21.66 -5.40 -16.07
N HIS A 261 -20.38 -5.66 -16.23
CA HIS A 261 -19.66 -5.53 -17.50
C HIS A 261 -18.98 -6.85 -17.87
N MET A 262 -19.34 -7.41 -19.02
CA MET A 262 -18.65 -8.59 -19.57
C MET A 262 -17.33 -8.16 -20.22
N VAL A 263 -16.24 -8.80 -19.81
CA VAL A 263 -14.88 -8.59 -20.34
C VAL A 263 -14.27 -9.94 -20.77
N GLY A 264 -13.18 -9.92 -21.53
CA GLY A 264 -12.54 -11.15 -22.03
C GLY A 264 -12.12 -12.15 -20.93
N GLY A 265 -11.94 -11.67 -19.68
CA GLY A 265 -11.59 -12.48 -18.52
C GLY A 265 -12.75 -12.95 -17.64
N GLY A 266 -13.99 -12.53 -17.91
CA GLY A 266 -15.16 -12.87 -17.09
C GLY A 266 -16.14 -11.69 -16.91
N LEU A 267 -16.76 -11.60 -15.73
CA LEU A 267 -17.73 -10.56 -15.40
C LEU A 267 -17.15 -9.60 -14.38
N VAL A 268 -17.16 -8.30 -14.67
CA VAL A 268 -16.86 -7.26 -13.69
C VAL A 268 -18.16 -6.75 -13.11
N LEU A 269 -18.26 -6.74 -11.79
CA LEU A 269 -19.36 -6.17 -11.02
C LEU A 269 -18.89 -4.86 -10.38
N HIS A 270 -19.56 -3.77 -10.72
CA HIS A 270 -19.35 -2.46 -10.10
C HIS A 270 -20.51 -2.13 -9.17
N PHE A 271 -20.21 -2.00 -7.88
CA PHE A 271 -21.16 -1.62 -6.84
C PHE A 271 -20.86 -0.18 -6.42
N GLU A 272 -21.84 0.70 -6.56
CA GLU A 272 -21.75 2.09 -6.13
C GLU A 272 -22.87 2.35 -5.11
N ASN A 273 -22.52 2.91 -3.95
CA ASN A 273 -23.50 3.24 -2.93
C ASN A 273 -23.14 4.54 -2.19
N THR A 274 -24.09 5.47 -2.14
CA THR A 274 -24.00 6.73 -1.40
C THR A 274 -24.51 6.51 0.02
N LEU A 275 -23.64 6.62 1.02
CA LEU A 275 -23.99 6.30 2.40
C LEU A 275 -23.76 7.50 3.31
N ALA A 276 -24.82 7.94 3.99
CA ALA A 276 -24.70 8.97 5.02
C ALA A 276 -24.23 8.37 6.34
N ASN A 277 -23.19 8.94 6.94
CA ASN A 277 -22.76 8.69 8.32
C ASN A 277 -22.32 7.25 8.64
N GLN A 278 -21.79 6.51 7.66
CA GLN A 278 -21.23 5.17 7.82
C GLN A 278 -19.70 5.24 7.80
N SER A 279 -19.02 4.48 8.68
CA SER A 279 -17.55 4.34 8.69
C SER A 279 -17.07 3.04 8.06
N HIS A 280 -17.96 2.08 7.87
CA HIS A 280 -17.62 0.73 7.43
C HIS A 280 -18.71 0.13 6.53
N VAL A 281 -18.29 -0.50 5.43
CA VAL A 281 -19.17 -1.21 4.49
C VAL A 281 -18.47 -2.48 4.06
N SER A 282 -19.20 -3.58 4.09
CA SER A 282 -18.73 -4.89 3.64
C SER A 282 -19.53 -5.35 2.43
N LEU A 283 -18.85 -5.88 1.43
CA LEU A 283 -19.44 -6.61 0.32
C LEU A 283 -19.30 -8.11 0.59
N HIS A 284 -20.42 -8.82 0.69
CA HIS A 284 -20.46 -10.28 0.72
C HIS A 284 -20.83 -10.78 -0.66
N LEU A 285 -19.97 -11.59 -1.27
CA LEU A 285 -20.16 -12.12 -2.61
C LEU A 285 -19.97 -13.64 -2.57
N SER A 286 -20.96 -14.36 -3.08
CA SER A 286 -20.89 -15.80 -3.33
C SER A 286 -20.79 -16.00 -4.84
N TYR A 287 -19.81 -16.79 -5.29
CA TYR A 287 -19.57 -17.04 -6.70
C TYR A 287 -19.32 -18.53 -6.95
N SER A 288 -20.01 -19.07 -7.95
CA SER A 288 -19.81 -20.42 -8.48
C SER A 288 -19.44 -20.33 -9.96
N ALA A 289 -18.22 -20.76 -10.28
CA ALA A 289 -17.75 -20.85 -11.65
C ALA A 289 -18.36 -22.05 -12.37
N ASN A 290 -18.44 -21.99 -13.71
CA ASN A 290 -18.94 -23.09 -14.54
C ASN A 290 -18.14 -24.40 -14.37
N GLN A 291 -16.85 -24.30 -14.01
CA GLN A 291 -15.93 -25.44 -13.96
C GLN A 291 -15.82 -26.09 -12.56
N GLY A 292 -16.92 -26.12 -11.80
CA GLY A 292 -16.93 -26.65 -10.44
C GLY A 292 -16.40 -28.08 -10.35
N LEU A 293 -15.40 -28.28 -9.49
CA LEU A 293 -15.12 -29.60 -8.92
C LEU A 293 -16.35 -29.99 -8.10
N ASP A 294 -16.84 -31.23 -8.24
CA ASP A 294 -17.93 -31.72 -7.38
C ASP A 294 -17.57 -31.42 -5.91
N GLU A 295 -18.43 -30.65 -5.22
CA GLU A 295 -18.19 -30.27 -3.82
C GLU A 295 -18.33 -31.46 -2.87
N ASP A 296 -18.82 -32.60 -3.38
CA ASP A 296 -19.09 -33.84 -2.66
C ASP A 296 -18.21 -35.00 -3.21
N ASN A 297 -17.02 -35.21 -2.61
CA ASN A 297 -16.36 -36.53 -2.51
C ASN A 297 -15.17 -36.52 -1.53
#